data_AF-A0AAW4L0I7-F1
#
_entry.id   AF-A0AAW4L0I7-F1
#
_cell.length_a   1.000
_cell.length_b   1.000
_cell.length_c   1.000
_cell.angle_alpha   90.00
_cell.angle_beta   90.00
_cell.angle_gamma   90.00
#
_symmetry.space_group_name_H-M   'P 1'
#
loop_
_entity.id
_entity.type
_entity.pdbx_description
1 polymer ?
#
loop_
_entity_poly.entity_id
_entity_poly.type
_entity_poly.pdbx_seq_one_letter_code
_entity_poly.pdbx_strand_id
1 'polypeptide(L)'
;GLPYEIKRYQRDSKTNLAPPELKAVHPLGKSPVIEDGSQVLIESAAIIDYLIRRHGNGQLQPDPATDAYDSYVQWLHFAEGSAMLPLMLNLYVGRLGEAGAPLHPRIESE
;
A
#
# COMPACT_ATOMS: atom_id res chain seq x y z
N GLY A 1 -2.34 -11.32 -19.98
CA GLY A 1 -2.41 -10.18 -19.04
C GLY A 1 -3.77 -9.52 -19.18
N LEU A 2 -4.24 -8.82 -18.16
CA LEU A 2 -5.50 -8.08 -18.21
C LEU A 2 -5.34 -6.78 -19.01
N PRO A 3 -6.35 -6.34 -19.76
CA PRO A 3 -6.39 -4.99 -20.29
C PRO A 3 -6.64 -3.98 -19.15
N TYR A 4 -5.87 -2.90 -19.10
CA TYR A 4 -6.03 -1.85 -18.08
C TYR A 4 -5.56 -0.50 -18.62
N GLU A 5 -6.06 0.57 -17.99
CA GLU A 5 -5.60 1.94 -18.22
C GLU A 5 -4.88 2.47 -16.97
N ILE A 6 -3.76 3.18 -17.16
CA ILE A 6 -3.07 3.85 -16.06
C ILE A 6 -3.49 5.32 -16.03
N LYS A 7 -4.30 5.67 -15.04
CA LYS A 7 -4.59 7.07 -14.71
C LYS A 7 -3.59 7.59 -13.67
N ARG A 8 -2.77 8.56 -14.07
CA ARG A 8 -1.76 9.17 -13.19
C ARG A 8 -2.35 10.40 -12.49
N TYR A 9 -2.29 10.38 -11.16
CA TYR A 9 -2.67 11.53 -10.33
C TYR A 9 -1.41 12.17 -9.75
N GLN A 10 -0.95 13.24 -10.40
CA GLN A 10 0.24 13.96 -9.96
C GLN A 10 -0.06 14.70 -8.64
N ARG A 11 0.81 14.53 -7.64
CA ARG A 11 0.73 15.31 -6.39
C ARG A 11 1.10 16.76 -6.67
N ASP A 12 0.49 17.67 -5.92
CA ASP A 12 0.83 19.10 -5.99
C ASP A 12 2.33 19.29 -5.64
N SER A 13 3.07 19.98 -6.50
CA SER A 13 4.53 20.05 -6.42
C SER A 13 5.04 20.88 -5.25
N LYS A 14 4.19 21.71 -4.63
CA LYS A 14 4.54 22.57 -3.49
C LYS A 14 4.19 21.91 -2.16
N THR A 15 2.99 21.34 -2.08
CA THR A 15 2.41 20.79 -0.84
C THR A 15 2.57 19.28 -0.72
N ASN A 16 2.89 18.58 -1.81
CA ASN A 16 2.89 17.12 -1.93
C ASN A 16 1.53 16.46 -1.61
N LEU A 17 0.43 17.23 -1.60
CA LEU A 17 -0.90 16.71 -1.34
C LEU A 17 -1.52 16.09 -2.59
N ALA A 18 -2.51 15.22 -2.37
CA ALA A 18 -3.27 14.58 -3.43
C ALA A 18 -4.15 15.60 -4.16
N PRO A 19 -4.25 15.51 -5.50
CA PRO A 19 -5.07 16.40 -6.28
C PRO A 19 -6.57 16.12 -6.05
N PRO A 20 -7.48 17.10 -6.27
CA PRO A 20 -8.91 16.93 -6.02
C PRO A 20 -9.53 15.73 -6.75
N GLU A 21 -9.05 15.43 -7.96
CA GLU A 21 -9.55 14.33 -8.80
C GLU A 21 -9.26 12.95 -8.19
N LEU A 22 -8.16 12.79 -7.43
CA LEU A 22 -7.91 11.55 -6.69
C LEU A 22 -8.79 11.46 -5.44
N LYS A 23 -9.02 12.59 -4.76
CA LYS A 23 -9.90 12.65 -3.58
C LYS A 23 -11.36 12.34 -3.94
N ALA A 24 -11.77 12.68 -5.16
CA ALA A 24 -13.09 12.36 -5.68
C ALA A 24 -13.30 10.84 -5.87
N VAL A 25 -12.23 10.09 -6.17
CA VAL A 25 -12.28 8.61 -6.25
C VAL A 25 -12.17 8.00 -4.86
N HIS A 26 -11.24 8.47 -4.04
CA HIS A 26 -11.04 7.98 -2.67
C HIS A 26 -10.79 9.14 -1.70
N PRO A 27 -11.61 9.34 -0.65
CA PRO A 27 -11.55 10.50 0.23
C PRO A 27 -10.18 10.77 0.88
N LEU A 28 -9.38 9.74 1.18
CA LEU A 28 -8.04 9.92 1.77
C LEU A 28 -7.00 10.42 0.75
N GLY A 29 -7.33 10.44 -0.55
CA GLY A 29 -6.42 10.86 -1.62
C GLY A 29 -5.18 9.98 -1.70
N LYS A 30 -5.32 8.68 -1.39
CA LYS A 30 -4.23 7.71 -1.41
C LYS A 30 -4.27 6.90 -2.70
N SER A 31 -3.10 6.47 -3.13
CA SER A 31 -2.90 5.51 -4.21
C SER A 31 -2.12 4.32 -3.65
N PRO A 32 -2.24 3.12 -4.24
CA PRO A 32 -3.06 2.80 -5.41
C PRO A 32 -4.57 2.74 -5.13
N VAL A 33 -5.36 2.91 -6.19
CA VAL A 33 -6.81 2.65 -6.26
C VAL A 33 -7.08 1.95 -7.59
N ILE A 34 -7.97 0.96 -7.62
CA ILE A 34 -8.45 0.35 -8.86
C ILE A 34 -9.95 0.56 -9.00
N GLU A 35 -10.40 0.71 -10.25
CA GLU A 35 -11.81 0.72 -10.64
C GLU A 35 -12.03 -0.46 -11.57
N ASP A 36 -12.89 -1.40 -11.17
CA ASP A 36 -13.26 -2.58 -11.97
C ASP A 36 -14.79 -2.66 -12.07
N GLY A 37 -15.32 -2.18 -13.20
CA GLY A 37 -16.75 -1.98 -13.40
C GLY A 37 -17.30 -0.92 -12.43
N SER A 38 -18.23 -1.31 -11.56
CA SER A 38 -18.79 -0.44 -10.51
C SER A 38 -18.02 -0.47 -9.19
N GLN A 39 -16.98 -1.30 -9.08
CA GLN A 39 -16.24 -1.48 -7.83
C GLN A 39 -15.01 -0.58 -7.79
N VAL A 40 -14.88 0.17 -6.70
CA VAL A 40 -13.66 0.92 -6.37
C VAL A 40 -12.98 0.22 -5.21
N LEU A 41 -11.73 -0.18 -5.38
CA LEU A 41 -10.93 -0.84 -4.34
C LEU A 41 -9.71 0.00 -3.97
N ILE A 42 -9.46 0.03 -2.67
CA ILE A 42 -8.33 0.68 -2.00
C ILE A 42 -7.60 -0.38 -1.16
N GLU A 43 -6.48 0.02 -0.55
CA GLU A 43 -5.52 -0.85 0.15
C GLU A 43 -4.79 -1.81 -0.78
N SER A 44 -3.46 -1.72 -0.78
CA SER A 44 -2.62 -2.38 -1.79
C SER A 44 -2.70 -3.90 -1.69
N ALA A 45 -2.69 -4.44 -0.47
CA ALA A 45 -2.90 -5.84 -0.17
C ALA A 45 -4.26 -6.36 -0.67
N ALA A 46 -5.33 -5.60 -0.41
CA ALA A 46 -6.68 -5.97 -0.81
C ALA A 46 -6.85 -5.94 -2.34
N ILE A 47 -6.22 -4.99 -3.03
CA ILE A 47 -6.18 -4.91 -4.49
C ILE A 47 -5.49 -6.15 -5.08
N ILE A 48 -4.33 -6.54 -4.53
CA ILE A 48 -3.58 -7.72 -4.99
C ILE A 48 -4.43 -8.99 -4.83
N ASP A 49 -4.99 -9.21 -3.63
CA ASP A 49 -5.85 -10.36 -3.33
C ASP A 49 -7.08 -10.40 -4.26
N TYR A 50 -7.75 -9.26 -4.45
CA TYR A 50 -8.88 -9.13 -5.38
C TYR A 50 -8.51 -9.57 -6.81
N LEU A 51 -7.40 -9.06 -7.34
CA LEU A 51 -6.96 -9.33 -8.70
C LEU A 51 -6.60 -10.82 -8.85
N ILE A 52 -5.92 -11.41 -7.88
CA ILE A 52 -5.55 -12.83 -7.91
C ILE A 52 -6.81 -13.70 -7.86
N ARG A 53 -7.73 -13.44 -6.94
CA ARG A 53 -8.95 -14.27 -6.80
C ARG A 53 -9.88 -14.17 -8.00
N ARG A 54 -10.03 -13.01 -8.62
CA ARG A 54 -10.98 -12.82 -9.75
C ARG A 54 -10.36 -13.06 -11.12
N HIS A 55 -9.08 -12.77 -11.27
CA HIS A 55 -8.42 -12.72 -12.57
C HIS A 55 -7.17 -13.59 -12.66
N GLY A 56 -6.71 -14.18 -11.55
CA GLY A 56 -5.51 -15.03 -11.48
C GLY A 56 -5.70 -16.46 -11.99
N ASN A 57 -6.94 -16.90 -12.26
CA ASN A 57 -7.23 -18.24 -12.80
C ASN A 57 -6.56 -19.39 -12.03
N GLY A 58 -6.57 -19.32 -10.70
CA GLY A 58 -5.93 -20.31 -9.82
C GLY A 58 -4.40 -20.22 -9.74
N GLN A 59 -3.79 -19.17 -10.30
CA GLN A 59 -2.36 -18.89 -10.24
C GLN A 59 -2.05 -17.74 -9.27
N LEU A 60 -0.76 -17.49 -9.02
CA LEU A 60 -0.24 -16.34 -8.26
C LEU A 60 -0.56 -16.31 -6.75
N GLN A 61 -1.15 -17.39 -6.23
CA GLN A 61 -1.25 -17.68 -4.82
C GLN A 61 -1.01 -19.17 -4.58
N PRO A 62 -0.51 -19.58 -3.40
CA PRO A 62 -0.48 -20.98 -2.99
C PRO A 62 -1.89 -21.57 -2.87
N ASP A 63 -1.96 -22.90 -2.78
CA ASP A 63 -3.20 -23.59 -2.44
C ASP A 63 -3.61 -23.21 -0.99
N PRO A 64 -4.82 -22.67 -0.77
CA PRO A 64 -5.34 -22.33 0.56
C PRO A 64 -5.36 -23.48 1.56
N ALA A 65 -5.28 -24.73 1.12
CA ALA A 65 -5.18 -25.90 1.99
C ALA A 65 -3.76 -26.18 2.52
N THR A 66 -2.78 -25.35 2.17
CA THR A 66 -1.35 -25.55 2.51
C THR A 66 -0.81 -24.44 3.39
N ASP A 67 0.15 -24.77 4.26
CA ASP A 67 0.86 -23.81 5.14
C ASP A 67 1.55 -22.66 4.37
N ALA A 68 1.86 -22.88 3.08
CA ALA A 68 2.40 -21.84 2.22
C ALA A 68 1.42 -20.67 2.03
N TYR A 69 0.10 -20.93 2.10
CA TYR A 69 -0.92 -19.89 2.03
C TYR A 69 -0.90 -18.98 3.24
N ASP A 70 -0.71 -19.52 4.44
CA ASP A 70 -0.60 -18.70 5.66
C ASP A 70 0.62 -17.78 5.60
N SER A 71 1.75 -18.29 5.11
CA SER A 71 2.94 -17.47 4.86
C SER A 71 2.66 -16.37 3.83
N TYR A 72 1.96 -16.70 2.73
CA TYR A 72 1.56 -15.74 1.70
C TYR A 72 0.69 -14.61 2.27
N VAL A 73 -0.36 -14.95 3.04
CA VAL A 73 -1.25 -13.96 3.67
C VAL A 73 -0.48 -13.11 4.69
N GLN A 74 0.37 -13.73 5.51
CA GLN A 74 1.21 -13.00 6.46
C GLN A 74 2.07 -11.95 5.75
N TRP A 75 2.73 -12.32 4.65
CA TRP A 75 3.56 -11.38 3.89
C TRP A 75 2.76 -10.29 3.19
N LEU A 76 1.54 -10.61 2.73
CA LEU A 76 0.63 -9.62 2.14
C LEU A 76 0.26 -8.52 3.14
N HIS A 77 0.10 -8.86 4.42
CA HIS A 77 -0.21 -7.91 5.49
C HIS A 77 1.01 -7.28 6.15
N PHE A 78 2.18 -7.94 6.14
CA PHE A 78 3.39 -7.47 6.82
C PHE A 78 3.82 -6.07 6.40
N ALA A 79 3.70 -5.75 5.10
CA ALA A 79 4.09 -4.45 4.56
C ALA A 79 3.39 -3.28 5.27
N GLU A 80 2.08 -3.38 5.50
CA GLU A 80 1.28 -2.34 6.13
C GLU A 80 1.23 -2.50 7.66
N GLY A 81 1.20 -3.74 8.16
CA GLY A 81 1.03 -4.05 9.58
C GLY A 81 2.29 -3.92 10.43
N SER A 82 3.49 -4.11 9.84
CA SER A 82 4.74 -4.12 10.61
C SER A 82 5.83 -3.26 9.97
N ALA A 83 6.01 -3.30 8.65
CA ALA A 83 7.10 -2.57 8.01
C ALA A 83 6.82 -1.05 7.86
N MET A 84 5.57 -0.66 7.65
CA MET A 84 5.22 0.75 7.35
C MET A 84 5.47 1.70 8.53
N LEU A 85 5.18 1.28 9.76
CA LEU A 85 5.33 2.12 10.95
C LEU A 85 6.78 2.58 11.19
N PRO A 86 7.77 1.69 11.34
CA PRO A 86 9.16 2.10 11.55
C PRO A 86 9.70 2.89 10.36
N LEU A 87 9.31 2.54 9.13
CA LEU A 87 9.67 3.30 7.93
C LEU A 87 9.13 4.74 7.99
N MET A 88 7.86 4.91 8.35
CA MET A 88 7.23 6.22 8.45
C MET A 88 7.86 7.07 9.56
N LEU A 89 8.11 6.47 10.74
CA LEU A 89 8.78 7.15 11.84
C LEU A 89 10.17 7.63 11.43
N ASN A 90 10.97 6.75 10.80
CA ASN A 90 12.28 7.12 10.29
C ASN A 90 12.21 8.26 9.25
N LEU A 91 11.25 8.23 8.34
CA LEU A 91 11.08 9.28 7.33
C LEU A 91 10.79 10.65 7.96
N TYR A 92 9.91 10.70 8.96
CA TYR A 92 9.56 11.97 9.62
C TYR A 92 10.66 12.46 10.55
N VAL A 93 11.28 11.58 11.34
CA VAL A 93 12.38 11.94 12.23
C VAL A 93 13.62 12.37 11.44
N GLY A 94 13.91 11.74 10.31
CA GLY A 94 15.02 12.13 9.44
C GLY A 94 14.90 13.56 8.91
N ARG A 95 13.69 14.11 8.78
CA ARG A 95 13.48 15.53 8.38
C ARG A 95 13.89 16.53 9.46
N LEU A 96 14.06 16.07 10.71
CA LEU A 96 14.48 16.91 11.83
C LEU A 96 16.01 17.05 11.93
N GLY A 97 16.77 16.29 11.14
CA GLY A 97 18.24 16.26 11.24
C GLY A 97 18.70 15.86 12.64
N GLU A 98 19.70 16.56 13.17
CA GLU A 98 20.29 16.29 14.50
C GLU A 98 19.25 16.32 15.64
N ALA A 99 18.17 17.10 15.52
CA ALA A 99 17.12 17.14 16.53
C ALA A 99 16.35 15.81 16.63
N GLY A 100 16.42 14.95 15.61
CA GLY A 100 15.84 13.62 15.60
C GLY A 100 16.68 12.55 16.29
N ALA A 101 17.96 12.82 16.58
CA ALA A 101 18.91 11.83 17.10
C ALA A 101 18.40 11.02 18.31
N PRO A 102 17.74 11.63 19.32
CA PRO A 102 17.25 10.88 20.48
C PRO A 102 16.15 9.85 20.19
N LEU A 103 15.48 9.93 19.03
CA LEU A 103 14.37 9.04 18.68
C LEU A 103 14.81 7.80 17.89
N HIS A 104 15.99 7.81 17.25
CA HIS A 104 16.45 6.69 16.42
C HIS A 104 16.54 5.35 17.16
N PRO A 105 17.09 5.26 18.40
CA PRO A 105 17.15 3.98 19.11
C PRO A 105 15.78 3.35 19.35
N ARG A 106 14.73 4.16 19.53
CA ARG A 106 13.37 3.65 19.68
C ARG A 106 12.80 3.16 18.35
N ILE A 107 13.07 3.86 17.26
CA ILE A 107 12.57 3.48 15.94
C ILE A 107 13.26 2.21 15.44
N GLU A 108 14.55 2.02 15.71
CA GLU A 108 15.28 0.80 15.37
C GLU A 108 14.85 -0.43 16.20
N SER A 109 14.14 -0.21 17.30
CA SER A 109 13.57 -1.28 18.14
C SER A 109 12.17 -1.73 17.72
N GLU A 110 11.55 -1.02 16.76
CA GLU A 110 10.28 -1.38 16.13
C GLU A 110 10.52 -2.25 14.89
#